data_AF-A0A0W0F4G8-F1
#
_entry.id   AF-A0A0W0F4G8-F1
#
_cell.length_a   1.000
_cell.length_b   1.000
_cell.length_c   1.000
_cell.angle_alpha   90.00
_cell.angle_beta   90.00
_cell.angle_gamma   90.00
#
_symmetry.space_group_name_H-M   'P 1'
#
loop_
_entity.id
_entity.type
_entity.pdbx_description
1 polymer ?
#
loop_
_entity_poly.entity_id
_entity_poly.type
_entity_poly.pdbx_seq_one_letter_code
_entity_poly.pdbx_strand_id
1 'polypeptide(L)'
;MASTTTTTINVPVFAGHGTTALAASSTLEQAIADASHPSGALLLSSFHRAFLRERASLSPEELNDVALPEFNTPQEFLSIISEQPVAGNPLQSNLSLLLVQALRYLAHVEVGSSSGSVDPFTEFLDNNVDHKVGVAGFSSGILPACVVACSQDSLSFIEHAIEVFRFAFWLGLRCQQYQTHATREFTESQRQTRQFWSRVIMGLSESQIRDAIDFFTARNPTLPQIYITAISDETTFTVSGRPDALSALIEILPSNSRIFNLTVDTLYHSPCHQDGLRNQVLADVTRRGVAFPRLDNLIFPLRSTFSGELVND
;
A
#
# COMPACT_ATOMS: atom_id res chain seq x y z
N MET A 1 32.10 -34.82 14.55
CA MET A 1 32.04 -33.37 14.24
C MET A 1 30.59 -32.97 14.39
N ALA A 2 30.27 -32.08 15.33
CA ALA A 2 28.90 -31.59 15.49
C ALA A 2 28.62 -30.62 14.33
N SER A 3 27.68 -30.98 13.46
CA SER A 3 27.16 -30.08 12.44
C SER A 3 26.41 -28.95 13.16
N THR A 4 26.96 -27.74 13.15
CA THR A 4 26.24 -26.54 13.58
C THR A 4 25.15 -26.27 12.56
N THR A 5 23.90 -26.59 12.90
CA THR A 5 22.74 -26.21 12.09
C THR A 5 22.57 -24.70 12.16
N THR A 6 22.79 -24.02 11.04
CA THR A 6 22.53 -22.58 10.91
C THR A 6 21.02 -22.35 10.92
N THR A 7 20.50 -21.62 11.90
CA THR A 7 19.09 -21.21 11.92
C THR A 7 18.89 -20.04 10.97
N THR A 8 18.03 -20.19 9.96
CA THR A 8 17.66 -19.11 9.05
C THR A 8 16.36 -18.46 9.52
N ILE A 9 16.34 -17.13 9.61
CA ILE A 9 15.15 -16.34 9.95
C ILE A 9 14.71 -15.58 8.71
N ASN A 10 13.50 -15.86 8.21
CA ASN A 10 12.92 -15.16 7.08
C ASN A 10 12.09 -13.97 7.59
N VAL A 11 12.36 -12.76 7.11
CA VAL A 11 11.61 -11.56 7.54
C VAL A 11 10.86 -11.01 6.33
N PRO A 12 9.56 -11.30 6.16
CA PRO A 12 8.81 -10.71 5.07
C PRO A 12 8.63 -9.20 5.32
N VAL A 13 9.04 -8.40 4.36
CA VAL A 13 8.89 -6.95 4.36
C VAL A 13 8.12 -6.52 3.13
N PHE A 14 6.96 -5.92 3.36
CA PHE A 14 6.04 -5.50 2.32
C PHE A 14 6.16 -4.00 2.07
N ALA A 15 6.36 -3.61 0.81
CA ALA A 15 6.57 -2.22 0.45
C ALA A 15 5.25 -1.46 0.26
N GLY A 16 5.32 -0.14 0.31
CA GLY A 16 4.16 0.75 0.11
C GLY A 16 4.09 1.32 -1.30
N HIS A 17 3.12 2.22 -1.51
CA HIS A 17 3.08 3.05 -2.72
C HIS A 17 4.35 3.88 -2.88
N GLY A 18 4.74 4.16 -4.13
CA GLY A 18 5.95 4.91 -4.46
C GLY A 18 7.24 4.08 -4.49
N THR A 19 7.22 2.80 -4.10
CA THR A 19 8.39 1.92 -4.21
C THR A 19 8.62 1.49 -5.66
N THR A 20 9.78 1.88 -6.22
CA THR A 20 10.14 1.63 -7.63
C THR A 20 10.24 0.14 -7.99
N ALA A 21 10.73 -0.71 -7.08
CA ALA A 21 10.87 -2.15 -7.32
C ALA A 21 9.54 -2.87 -7.59
N LEU A 22 8.44 -2.35 -7.04
CA LEU A 22 7.10 -2.90 -7.28
C LEU A 22 6.52 -2.47 -8.61
N ALA A 23 7.00 -1.37 -9.19
CA ALA A 23 6.63 -0.93 -10.53
C ALA A 23 7.56 -1.48 -11.62
N ALA A 24 8.59 -2.25 -11.25
CA ALA A 24 9.51 -2.84 -12.21
C ALA A 24 8.80 -3.90 -13.06
N SER A 25 8.99 -3.86 -14.38
CA SER A 25 8.35 -4.78 -15.32
C SER A 25 8.54 -6.25 -14.94
N SER A 26 9.73 -6.64 -14.49
CA SER A 26 10.01 -8.00 -14.03
C SER A 26 9.16 -8.43 -12.84
N THR A 27 8.92 -7.53 -11.88
CA THR A 27 8.06 -7.80 -10.72
C THR A 27 6.60 -7.98 -11.15
N LEU A 28 6.12 -7.13 -12.06
CA LEU A 28 4.75 -7.17 -12.56
C LEU A 28 4.49 -8.41 -13.43
N GLU A 29 5.40 -8.70 -14.37
CA GLU A 29 5.35 -9.89 -15.23
C GLU A 29 5.38 -11.17 -14.40
N GLN A 30 6.22 -11.21 -13.36
CA GLN A 30 6.26 -12.36 -12.48
C GLN A 30 4.97 -12.49 -11.64
N ALA A 31 4.39 -11.40 -11.14
CA ALA A 31 3.09 -11.48 -10.45
C ALA A 31 1.97 -11.98 -11.38
N ILE A 32 1.97 -11.57 -12.64
CA ILE A 32 1.05 -12.08 -13.67
C ILE A 32 1.28 -13.59 -13.91
N ALA A 33 2.53 -14.03 -13.99
CA ALA A 33 2.86 -15.45 -14.09
C ALA A 33 2.40 -16.23 -12.86
N ASP A 34 2.58 -15.68 -11.66
CA ASP A 34 2.16 -16.30 -10.41
C ASP A 34 0.65 -16.53 -10.34
N ALA A 35 -0.14 -15.63 -10.93
CA ALA A 35 -1.59 -15.78 -11.02
C ALA A 35 -2.04 -17.00 -11.85
N SER A 36 -1.13 -17.63 -12.59
CA SER A 36 -1.40 -18.87 -13.35
C SER A 36 -1.21 -20.15 -12.51
N HIS A 37 -0.59 -20.07 -11.33
CA HIS A 37 -0.51 -21.21 -10.41
C HIS A 37 -1.88 -21.48 -9.76
N PRO A 38 -2.18 -22.72 -9.30
CA PRO A 38 -3.50 -23.07 -8.76
C PRO A 38 -4.01 -22.12 -7.66
N SER A 39 -3.18 -21.85 -6.64
CA SER A 39 -3.54 -20.94 -5.54
C SER A 39 -3.57 -19.48 -5.99
N GLY A 40 -2.67 -19.08 -6.88
CA GLY A 40 -2.66 -17.74 -7.49
C GLY A 40 -3.93 -17.47 -8.31
N ALA A 41 -4.39 -18.45 -9.10
CA ALA A 41 -5.61 -18.37 -9.89
C ALA A 41 -6.85 -18.30 -9.00
N LEU A 42 -6.86 -19.04 -7.88
CA LEU A 42 -7.92 -18.96 -6.88
C LEU A 42 -7.96 -17.59 -6.20
N LEU A 43 -6.79 -17.05 -5.82
CA LEU A 43 -6.66 -15.72 -5.24
C LEU A 43 -7.16 -14.63 -6.21
N LEU A 44 -6.69 -14.66 -7.46
CA LEU A 44 -7.11 -13.73 -8.51
C LEU A 44 -8.62 -13.76 -8.73
N SER A 45 -9.19 -14.95 -8.87
CA SER A 45 -10.64 -15.13 -9.06
C SER A 45 -11.43 -14.62 -7.85
N SER A 46 -10.88 -14.81 -6.65
CA SER A 46 -11.50 -14.33 -5.41
C SER A 46 -11.46 -12.81 -5.28
N PHE A 47 -10.34 -12.18 -5.64
CA PHE A 47 -10.19 -10.72 -5.67
C PHE A 47 -11.10 -10.10 -6.74
N HIS A 48 -11.17 -10.69 -7.93
CA HIS A 48 -12.08 -10.25 -8.98
C HIS A 48 -13.54 -10.32 -8.53
N ARG A 49 -13.96 -11.42 -7.90
CA ARG A 49 -15.31 -11.54 -7.34
C ARG A 49 -15.59 -10.52 -6.24
N ALA A 50 -14.61 -10.27 -5.36
CA ALA A 50 -14.73 -9.25 -4.33
C ALA A 50 -14.85 -7.84 -4.94
N PHE A 51 -14.07 -7.54 -5.97
CA PHE A 51 -14.14 -6.29 -6.72
C PHE A 51 -15.54 -6.07 -7.31
N LEU A 52 -16.08 -7.07 -8.02
CA LEU A 52 -17.42 -6.99 -8.60
C LEU A 52 -18.48 -6.77 -7.52
N ARG A 53 -18.35 -7.43 -6.36
CA ARG A 53 -19.29 -7.28 -5.24
C ARG A 53 -19.24 -5.88 -4.61
N GLU A 54 -18.05 -5.33 -4.40
CA GLU A 54 -17.93 -3.99 -3.82
C GLU A 54 -18.33 -2.92 -4.84
N ARG A 55 -17.93 -3.04 -6.11
CA ARG A 55 -18.36 -2.15 -7.20
C ARG A 55 -19.89 -2.14 -7.38
N ALA A 56 -20.54 -3.31 -7.35
CA ALA A 56 -22.00 -3.41 -7.45
C ALA A 56 -22.75 -2.76 -6.28
N SER A 57 -22.06 -2.46 -5.17
CA SER A 57 -22.65 -1.81 -3.99
C SER A 57 -22.52 -0.30 -3.98
N LEU A 58 -21.84 0.27 -4.98
CA LEU A 58 -21.62 1.70 -5.09
C LEU A 58 -22.88 2.42 -5.54
N SER A 59 -23.06 3.63 -5.01
CA SER A 59 -24.05 4.57 -5.54
C SER A 59 -23.65 5.07 -6.94
N PRO A 60 -24.60 5.62 -7.72
CA PRO A 60 -24.28 6.22 -9.02
C PRO A 60 -23.22 7.33 -8.95
N GLU A 61 -23.19 8.09 -7.86
CA GLU A 61 -22.19 9.13 -7.63
C GLU A 61 -20.79 8.51 -7.42
N GLU A 62 -20.69 7.49 -6.56
CA GLU A 62 -19.43 6.79 -6.31
C GLU A 62 -18.90 6.05 -7.55
N LEU A 63 -19.78 5.52 -8.41
CA LEU A 63 -19.37 4.89 -9.67
C LEU A 63 -18.66 5.86 -10.61
N ASN A 64 -19.05 7.13 -10.62
CA ASN A 64 -18.37 8.15 -11.41
C ASN A 64 -16.96 8.43 -10.88
N ASP A 65 -16.75 8.30 -9.56
CA ASP A 65 -15.46 8.53 -8.92
C ASP A 65 -14.49 7.35 -9.06
N VAL A 66 -14.98 6.13 -9.28
CA VAL A 66 -14.14 4.92 -9.42
C VAL A 66 -13.15 5.05 -10.58
N ALA A 67 -13.59 5.62 -11.71
CA ALA A 67 -12.79 5.79 -12.93
C ALA A 67 -12.00 4.53 -13.35
N LEU A 68 -12.56 3.33 -13.12
CA LEU A 68 -12.02 2.04 -13.53
C LEU A 68 -12.93 1.35 -14.56
N PRO A 69 -12.35 0.64 -15.53
CA PRO A 69 -13.12 -0.15 -16.47
C PRO A 69 -13.86 -1.30 -15.77
N GLU A 70 -14.80 -1.90 -16.50
CA GLU A 70 -15.42 -3.15 -16.08
C GLU A 70 -14.50 -4.31 -16.45
N PHE A 71 -14.16 -5.12 -15.45
CA PHE A 71 -13.42 -6.36 -15.63
C PHE A 71 -14.44 -7.50 -15.55
N ASN A 72 -14.74 -8.16 -16.66
CA ASN A 72 -15.74 -9.22 -16.72
C ASN A 72 -15.16 -10.57 -16.33
N THR A 73 -13.85 -10.74 -16.48
CA THR A 73 -13.13 -11.97 -16.16
C THR A 73 -11.98 -11.72 -15.18
N PRO A 74 -11.53 -12.74 -14.42
CA PRO A 74 -10.33 -12.64 -13.59
C PRO A 74 -9.09 -12.27 -14.42
N GLN A 75 -8.99 -12.77 -15.65
CA GLN A 75 -7.88 -12.46 -16.56
C GLN A 75 -7.88 -10.99 -16.99
N GLU A 76 -9.05 -10.42 -17.30
CA GLU A 76 -9.18 -8.98 -17.56
C GLU A 76 -8.80 -8.17 -16.32
N PHE A 77 -9.13 -8.64 -15.12
CA PHE A 77 -8.79 -7.97 -13.87
C PHE A 77 -7.28 -7.81 -13.65
N LEU A 78 -6.43 -8.67 -14.23
CA LEU A 78 -4.96 -8.51 -14.16
C LEU A 78 -4.45 -7.22 -14.81
N SER A 79 -5.20 -6.63 -15.75
CA SER A 79 -4.83 -5.33 -16.34
C SER A 79 -4.76 -4.20 -15.31
N ILE A 80 -5.40 -4.38 -14.14
CA ILE A 80 -5.25 -3.47 -13.00
C ILE A 80 -3.79 -3.30 -12.57
N ILE A 81 -2.94 -4.30 -12.84
CA ILE A 81 -1.50 -4.29 -12.54
C ILE A 81 -0.72 -3.46 -13.56
N SER A 82 -1.02 -3.62 -14.85
CA SER A 82 -0.17 -3.11 -15.94
C SER A 82 -0.61 -1.74 -16.49
N GLU A 83 -1.87 -1.35 -16.37
CA GLU A 83 -2.44 -0.19 -17.07
C GLU A 83 -2.71 0.99 -16.14
N GLN A 84 -1.68 1.50 -15.45
CA GLN A 84 -1.85 2.64 -14.55
C GLN A 84 -2.07 3.95 -15.34
N PRO A 85 -3.12 4.75 -15.03
CA PRO A 85 -3.37 6.00 -15.72
C PRO A 85 -2.26 7.03 -15.40
N VAL A 86 -1.96 7.87 -16.38
CA VAL A 86 -0.95 8.94 -16.23
C VAL A 86 -1.28 9.87 -15.06
N ALA A 87 -2.56 10.23 -14.91
CA ALA A 87 -3.04 11.07 -13.80
C ALA A 87 -2.99 10.37 -12.43
N GLY A 88 -2.77 9.05 -12.40
CA GLY A 88 -2.87 8.22 -11.19
C GLY A 88 -4.32 7.94 -10.79
N ASN A 89 -4.54 6.78 -10.16
CA ASN A 89 -5.83 6.41 -9.61
C ASN A 89 -5.57 5.67 -8.28
N PRO A 90 -5.79 6.31 -7.11
CA PRO A 90 -5.51 5.70 -5.82
C PRO A 90 -6.24 4.37 -5.59
N LEU A 91 -7.45 4.21 -6.15
CA LEU A 91 -8.17 2.93 -6.07
C LEU A 91 -7.41 1.86 -6.86
N GLN A 92 -7.06 2.12 -8.11
CA GLN A 92 -6.29 1.20 -8.94
C GLN A 92 -4.97 0.82 -8.28
N SER A 93 -4.22 1.83 -7.84
CA SER A 93 -2.91 1.67 -7.21
C SER A 93 -2.99 0.87 -5.91
N ASN A 94 -4.03 1.04 -5.10
CA ASN A 94 -4.22 0.25 -3.87
C ASN A 94 -4.49 -1.23 -4.19
N LEU A 95 -5.41 -1.49 -5.12
CA LEU A 95 -5.80 -2.85 -5.48
C LEU A 95 -4.66 -3.59 -6.19
N SER A 96 -3.98 -2.92 -7.11
CA SER A 96 -2.82 -3.44 -7.83
C SER A 96 -1.69 -3.81 -6.87
N LEU A 97 -1.33 -2.91 -5.96
CA LEU A 97 -0.25 -3.12 -4.99
C LEU A 97 -0.49 -4.38 -4.15
N LEU A 98 -1.70 -4.50 -3.59
CA LEU A 98 -2.06 -5.64 -2.77
C LEU A 98 -2.06 -6.94 -3.58
N LEU A 99 -2.64 -6.93 -4.79
CA LEU A 99 -2.70 -8.10 -5.66
C LEU A 99 -1.28 -8.60 -6.02
N VAL A 100 -0.39 -7.69 -6.43
CA VAL A 100 1.01 -8.02 -6.74
C VAL A 100 1.69 -8.66 -5.54
N GLN A 101 1.63 -8.02 -4.36
CA GLN A 101 2.33 -8.52 -3.18
C GLN A 101 1.76 -9.85 -2.66
N ALA A 102 0.43 -10.01 -2.72
CA ALA A 102 -0.22 -11.25 -2.31
C ALA A 102 0.11 -12.42 -3.24
N LEU A 103 0.09 -12.21 -4.56
CA LEU A 103 0.48 -13.22 -5.55
C LEU A 103 1.95 -13.64 -5.39
N ARG A 104 2.85 -12.65 -5.32
CA ARG A 104 4.29 -12.90 -5.16
C ARG A 104 4.59 -13.65 -3.87
N TYR A 105 3.95 -13.28 -2.76
CA TYR A 105 4.15 -13.96 -1.48
C TYR A 105 3.63 -15.40 -1.52
N LEU A 106 2.38 -15.60 -1.98
CA LEU A 106 1.74 -16.91 -2.07
C LEU A 106 2.58 -17.88 -2.94
N ALA A 107 3.01 -17.45 -4.11
CA ALA A 107 3.87 -18.26 -4.97
C ALA A 107 5.24 -18.55 -4.32
N HIS A 108 5.82 -17.58 -3.61
CA HIS A 108 7.11 -17.75 -2.96
C HIS A 108 7.08 -18.84 -1.87
N VAL A 109 6.09 -18.81 -0.98
CA VAL A 109 5.99 -19.77 0.12
C VAL A 109 5.62 -21.18 -0.37
N GLU A 110 4.78 -21.27 -1.40
CA GLU A 110 4.42 -22.56 -1.99
C GLU A 110 5.60 -23.22 -2.72
N VAL A 111 6.48 -22.45 -3.36
CA VAL A 111 7.69 -22.97 -4.03
C VAL A 111 8.83 -23.22 -3.04
N GLY A 112 8.96 -22.40 -2.01
CA GLY A 112 10.04 -22.47 -1.01
C GLY A 112 9.97 -23.68 -0.08
N SER A 113 8.89 -24.45 -0.17
CA SER A 113 8.63 -25.57 0.72
C SER A 113 9.34 -26.81 0.22
N SER A 114 10.39 -27.17 0.94
CA SER A 114 11.15 -28.40 0.76
C SER A 114 10.18 -29.55 0.54
N SER A 115 10.33 -30.24 -0.58
CA SER A 115 9.47 -31.33 -1.06
C SER A 115 9.16 -32.36 0.05
N GLY A 116 8.04 -32.18 0.76
CA GLY A 116 7.64 -33.05 1.86
C GLY A 116 7.00 -32.36 3.07
N SER A 117 7.12 -31.04 3.22
CA SER A 117 6.40 -30.32 4.28
C SER A 117 4.90 -30.27 4.01
N VAL A 118 4.11 -30.58 5.04
CA VAL A 118 2.64 -30.57 4.98
C VAL A 118 2.11 -29.14 5.19
N ASP A 119 2.92 -28.24 5.75
CA ASP A 119 2.55 -26.85 6.03
C ASP A 119 3.64 -25.85 5.61
N PRO A 120 3.64 -25.42 4.33
CA PRO A 120 4.64 -24.53 3.75
C PRO A 120 4.68 -23.13 4.38
N PHE A 121 3.53 -22.65 4.87
CA PHE A 121 3.35 -21.29 5.37
C PHE A 121 3.92 -21.14 6.78
N THR A 122 3.56 -22.08 7.65
CA THR A 122 4.03 -22.10 9.04
C THR A 122 5.54 -22.29 9.11
N GLU A 123 6.10 -23.27 8.37
CA GLU A 123 7.53 -23.54 8.36
C GLU A 123 8.37 -22.33 7.93
N PHE A 124 7.89 -21.55 6.95
CA PHE A 124 8.59 -20.37 6.47
C PHE A 124 8.78 -19.31 7.56
N LEU A 125 7.84 -19.24 8.51
CA LEU A 125 7.78 -18.22 9.55
C LEU A 125 8.02 -18.74 10.97
N ASP A 126 8.16 -20.04 11.21
CA ASP A 126 8.32 -20.63 12.55
C ASP A 126 9.39 -19.93 13.40
N ASN A 127 10.57 -19.71 12.80
CA ASN A 127 11.68 -19.04 13.49
C ASN A 127 11.39 -17.57 13.84
N ASN A 128 10.38 -16.93 13.24
CA ASN A 128 10.01 -15.55 13.57
C ASN A 128 9.37 -15.42 14.94
N VAL A 129 8.59 -16.42 15.36
CA VAL A 129 7.90 -16.41 16.65
C VAL A 129 8.95 -16.45 17.76
N ASP A 130 9.89 -17.40 17.68
CA ASP A 130 10.96 -17.58 18.66
C ASP A 130 11.87 -16.37 18.78
N HIS A 131 12.17 -15.72 17.64
CA HIS A 131 13.10 -14.58 17.59
C HIS A 131 12.40 -13.22 17.64
N LYS A 132 11.06 -13.18 17.72
CA LYS A 132 10.25 -11.95 17.79
C LYS A 132 10.55 -10.96 16.65
N VAL A 133 10.89 -11.47 15.46
CA VAL A 133 11.25 -10.62 14.31
C VAL A 133 10.00 -10.16 13.57
N GLY A 134 9.11 -11.10 13.27
CA GLY A 134 7.78 -10.82 12.75
C GLY A 134 7.75 -10.37 11.29
N VAL A 135 6.53 -10.08 10.83
CA VAL A 135 6.23 -9.53 9.51
C VAL A 135 6.19 -8.01 9.61
N ALA A 136 6.70 -7.32 8.60
CA ALA A 136 6.67 -5.86 8.54
C ALA A 136 6.08 -5.35 7.24
N GLY A 137 5.47 -4.18 7.30
CA GLY A 137 5.01 -3.43 6.13
C GLY A 137 5.49 -1.99 6.22
N PHE A 138 5.74 -1.37 5.07
CA PHE A 138 5.90 0.08 4.97
C PHE A 138 4.63 0.68 4.37
N SER A 139 4.05 1.69 5.02
CA SER A 139 2.84 2.36 4.53
C SER A 139 1.72 1.32 4.26
N SER A 140 1.12 1.31 3.07
CA SER A 140 0.13 0.35 2.60
C SER A 140 0.62 -1.11 2.54
N GLY A 141 1.93 -1.35 2.58
CA GLY A 141 2.50 -2.69 2.75
C GLY A 141 2.10 -3.37 4.07
N ILE A 142 1.57 -2.60 5.03
CA ILE A 142 0.97 -3.20 6.24
C ILE A 142 -0.21 -4.11 5.93
N LEU A 143 -0.93 -3.86 4.83
CA LEU A 143 -2.10 -4.65 4.45
C LEU A 143 -1.73 -6.11 4.15
N PRO A 144 -0.83 -6.43 3.20
CA PRO A 144 -0.36 -7.80 3.02
C PRO A 144 0.43 -8.33 4.22
N ALA A 145 1.11 -7.48 4.99
CA ALA A 145 1.75 -7.91 6.23
C ALA A 145 0.75 -8.47 7.26
N CYS A 146 -0.41 -7.82 7.43
CA CYS A 146 -1.50 -8.33 8.27
C CYS A 146 -2.04 -9.66 7.76
N VAL A 147 -2.22 -9.82 6.44
CA VAL A 147 -2.65 -11.08 5.83
C VAL A 147 -1.69 -12.19 6.23
N VAL A 148 -0.39 -12.01 6.00
CA VAL A 148 0.64 -13.00 6.34
C VAL A 148 0.63 -13.30 7.83
N ALA A 149 0.64 -12.27 8.68
CA ALA A 149 0.73 -12.44 10.12
C ALA A 149 -0.46 -13.23 10.72
N CYS A 150 -1.61 -13.26 10.03
CA CYS A 150 -2.81 -13.95 10.49
C CYS A 150 -3.04 -15.31 9.82
N SER A 151 -2.15 -15.77 8.93
CA SER A 151 -2.42 -16.93 8.07
C SER A 151 -1.41 -18.04 8.30
N GLN A 152 -1.92 -19.23 8.60
CA GLN A 152 -1.11 -20.42 8.84
C GLN A 152 -0.95 -21.30 7.58
N ASP A 153 -1.81 -21.12 6.57
CA ASP A 153 -1.84 -21.93 5.36
C ASP A 153 -2.34 -21.13 4.15
N SER A 154 -2.22 -21.68 2.93
CA SER A 154 -2.66 -20.99 1.70
C SER A 154 -4.15 -20.63 1.71
N LEU A 155 -5.00 -21.43 2.38
CA LEU A 155 -6.45 -21.19 2.38
C LEU A 155 -6.80 -20.00 3.29
N SER A 156 -6.33 -20.02 4.54
CA SER A 156 -6.46 -18.91 5.48
C SER A 156 -5.82 -17.63 4.95
N PHE A 157 -4.69 -17.74 4.22
CA PHE A 157 -4.09 -16.61 3.50
C PHE A 157 -5.05 -16.01 2.49
N ILE A 158 -5.65 -16.82 1.62
CA ILE A 158 -6.61 -16.34 0.61
C ILE A 158 -7.84 -15.72 1.29
N GLU A 159 -8.37 -16.33 2.36
CA GLU A 159 -9.50 -15.81 3.12
C GLU A 159 -9.22 -14.44 3.72
N HIS A 160 -8.10 -14.28 4.43
CA HIS A 160 -7.69 -12.97 4.96
C HIS A 160 -7.39 -11.97 3.86
N ALA A 161 -6.75 -12.40 2.77
CA ALA A 161 -6.42 -11.54 1.63
C ALA A 161 -7.69 -10.96 0.99
N ILE A 162 -8.78 -11.73 0.88
CA ILE A 162 -10.07 -11.24 0.37
C ILE A 162 -10.60 -10.09 1.23
N GLU A 163 -10.61 -10.25 2.55
CA GLU A 163 -11.14 -9.22 3.45
C GLU A 163 -10.26 -7.97 3.48
N VAL A 164 -8.94 -8.15 3.45
CA VAL A 164 -7.99 -7.03 3.30
C VAL A 164 -8.12 -6.36 1.93
N PHE A 165 -8.43 -7.10 0.87
CA PHE A 165 -8.72 -6.53 -0.45
C PHE A 165 -9.99 -5.68 -0.45
N ARG A 166 -11.07 -6.15 0.20
CA ARG A 166 -12.30 -5.37 0.37
C ARG A 166 -12.03 -4.09 1.17
N PHE A 167 -11.20 -4.15 2.20
CA PHE A 167 -10.74 -2.95 2.91
C PHE A 167 -9.96 -2.01 1.97
N ALA A 168 -9.00 -2.53 1.21
CA ALA A 168 -8.17 -1.76 0.29
C ALA A 168 -9.00 -1.06 -0.80
N PHE A 169 -10.10 -1.69 -1.24
CA PHE A 169 -11.08 -1.10 -2.15
C PHE A 169 -11.71 0.17 -1.56
N TRP A 170 -12.26 0.10 -0.35
CA TRP A 170 -12.91 1.26 0.27
C TRP A 170 -11.92 2.37 0.63
N LEU A 171 -10.73 1.99 1.11
CA LEU A 171 -9.63 2.95 1.29
C LEU A 171 -9.29 3.66 -0.03
N GLY A 172 -9.10 2.89 -1.10
CA GLY A 172 -8.79 3.39 -2.43
C GLY A 172 -9.85 4.33 -3.00
N LEU A 173 -11.13 3.98 -2.87
CA LEU A 173 -12.24 4.79 -3.33
C LEU A 173 -12.28 6.14 -2.61
N ARG A 174 -12.21 6.16 -1.27
CA ARG A 174 -12.22 7.42 -0.51
C ARG A 174 -10.98 8.27 -0.78
N CYS A 175 -9.83 7.62 -0.99
CA CYS A 175 -8.61 8.27 -1.45
C CYS A 175 -8.73 8.89 -2.85
N GLN A 176 -9.40 8.23 -3.78
CA GLN A 176 -9.69 8.74 -5.12
C GLN A 176 -10.63 9.95 -5.05
N GLN A 177 -11.70 9.87 -4.25
CA GLN A 177 -12.63 10.99 -4.03
C GLN A 177 -11.93 12.21 -3.43
N TYR A 178 -11.07 11.99 -2.43
CA TYR A 178 -10.24 13.06 -1.88
C TYR A 178 -9.32 13.68 -2.94
N GLN A 179 -8.63 12.84 -3.73
CA GLN A 179 -7.74 13.31 -4.79
C GLN A 179 -8.49 14.18 -5.82
N THR A 180 -9.64 13.69 -6.30
CA THR A 180 -10.52 14.40 -7.24
C THR A 180 -10.96 15.74 -6.66
N HIS A 181 -11.42 15.76 -5.40
CA HIS A 181 -11.88 16.98 -4.76
C HIS A 181 -10.74 17.99 -4.57
N ALA A 182 -9.59 17.53 -4.07
CA ALA A 182 -8.44 18.39 -3.79
C ALA A 182 -7.84 19.02 -5.06
N THR A 183 -8.01 18.38 -6.22
CA THR A 183 -7.48 18.83 -7.52
C THR A 183 -8.57 19.40 -8.44
N ARG A 184 -9.80 19.62 -7.96
CA ARG A 184 -10.92 20.15 -8.75
C ARG A 184 -10.61 21.51 -9.40
N GLU A 185 -9.75 22.30 -8.76
CA GLU A 185 -9.33 23.64 -9.17
C GLU A 185 -8.18 23.63 -10.20
N PHE A 186 -7.60 22.45 -10.49
CA PHE A 186 -6.54 22.32 -11.47
C PHE A 186 -7.06 22.56 -12.88
N THR A 187 -6.24 23.21 -13.70
CA THR A 187 -6.50 23.38 -15.13
C THR A 187 -6.51 22.02 -15.83
N GLU A 188 -7.11 21.97 -17.02
CA GLU A 188 -7.12 20.75 -17.82
C GLU A 188 -5.69 20.28 -18.16
N SER A 189 -4.78 21.21 -18.47
CA SER A 189 -3.38 20.90 -18.71
C SER A 189 -2.69 20.31 -17.48
N GLN A 190 -2.99 20.81 -16.27
CA GLN A 190 -2.47 20.23 -15.03
C GLN A 190 -3.00 18.80 -14.83
N ARG A 191 -4.30 18.57 -15.01
CA ARG A 191 -4.91 17.23 -14.85
C ARG A 191 -4.36 16.19 -15.83
N GLN A 192 -3.91 16.60 -17.01
CA GLN A 192 -3.30 15.72 -18.01
C GLN A 192 -1.82 15.40 -17.74
N THR A 193 -1.20 16.06 -16.77
CA THR A 193 0.20 15.79 -16.38
C THR A 193 0.26 14.92 -15.13
N ARG A 194 1.32 14.12 -15.01
CA ARG A 194 1.56 13.29 -13.82
C ARG A 194 1.67 14.17 -12.58
N GLN A 195 0.79 13.92 -11.62
CA GLN A 195 0.77 14.60 -10.34
C GLN A 195 1.59 13.82 -9.32
N PHE A 196 2.52 14.48 -8.64
CA PHE A 196 3.35 13.87 -7.60
C PHE A 196 2.89 14.37 -6.23
N TRP A 197 2.18 13.51 -5.50
CA TRP A 197 1.66 13.81 -4.17
C TRP A 197 2.70 13.66 -3.06
N SER A 198 3.80 12.97 -3.35
CA SER A 198 4.89 12.70 -2.42
C SER A 198 6.24 12.82 -3.13
N ARG A 199 7.23 13.38 -2.42
CA ARG A 199 8.62 13.49 -2.87
C ARG A 199 9.55 13.11 -1.74
N VAL A 200 10.61 12.38 -2.08
CA VAL A 200 11.72 12.12 -1.15
C VAL A 200 12.70 13.28 -1.26
N ILE A 201 13.08 13.84 -0.11
CA ILE A 201 14.09 14.87 0.05
C ILE A 201 15.27 14.25 0.78
N MET A 202 16.45 14.32 0.18
CA MET A 202 17.71 13.84 0.76
C MET A 202 18.67 15.00 0.99
N GLY A 203 19.46 14.88 2.06
CA GLY A 203 20.56 15.80 2.38
C GLY A 203 20.19 16.98 3.27
N LEU A 204 19.01 16.96 3.88
CA LEU A 204 18.56 17.93 4.88
C LEU A 204 18.19 17.19 6.16
N SER A 205 18.46 17.79 7.32
CA SER A 205 17.95 17.30 8.60
C SER A 205 16.45 17.54 8.76
N GLU A 206 15.83 16.83 9.69
CA GLU A 206 14.40 17.00 10.00
C GLU A 206 14.06 18.46 10.34
N SER A 207 14.89 19.10 11.17
CA SER A 207 14.69 20.51 11.56
C SER A 207 14.65 21.45 10.36
N GLN A 208 15.57 21.29 9.41
CA GLN A 208 15.63 22.13 8.21
C GLN A 208 14.41 21.95 7.32
N ILE A 209 13.87 20.74 7.22
CA ILE A 209 12.65 20.47 6.44
C ILE A 209 11.43 21.07 7.15
N ARG A 210 11.33 20.94 8.48
CA ARG A 210 10.26 21.55 9.27
C ARG A 210 10.28 23.08 9.15
N ASP A 211 11.46 23.69 9.32
CA ASP A 211 11.62 25.14 9.16
C ASP A 211 11.20 25.61 7.76
N ALA A 212 11.56 24.86 6.71
CA ALA A 212 11.15 25.17 5.34
C ALA A 212 9.62 25.06 5.14
N ILE A 213 8.99 24.01 5.70
CA ILE A 213 7.53 23.83 5.66
C ILE A 213 6.82 24.96 6.43
N ASP A 214 7.29 25.32 7.61
CA ASP A 214 6.69 26.36 8.45
C ASP A 214 6.81 27.73 7.77
N PHE A 215 7.98 28.03 7.22
CA PHE A 215 8.22 29.24 6.44
C PHE A 215 7.36 29.31 5.18
N PHE A 216 7.25 28.21 4.44
CA PHE A 216 6.39 28.12 3.27
C PHE A 216 4.92 28.34 3.63
N THR A 217 4.46 27.69 4.69
CA THR A 217 3.07 27.77 5.17
C THR A 217 2.73 29.19 5.62
N ALA A 218 3.63 29.85 6.36
CA ALA A 218 3.45 31.23 6.80
C ALA A 218 3.36 32.22 5.62
N ARG A 219 4.08 31.96 4.53
CA ARG A 219 4.05 32.79 3.32
C ARG A 219 2.87 32.49 2.39
N ASN A 220 2.32 31.29 2.45
CA ASN A 220 1.27 30.82 1.55
C ASN A 220 0.06 30.27 2.34
N PRO A 221 -0.60 31.10 3.18
CA PRO A 221 -1.66 30.62 4.07
C PRO A 221 -2.91 30.10 3.34
N THR A 222 -3.04 30.39 2.05
CA THR A 222 -4.15 29.94 1.20
C THR A 222 -3.88 28.59 0.51
N LEU A 223 -2.63 28.12 0.50
CA LEU A 223 -2.30 26.82 -0.09
C LEU A 223 -2.54 25.68 0.90
N PRO A 224 -2.86 24.47 0.43
CA PRO A 224 -2.95 23.31 1.30
C PRO A 224 -1.64 23.02 2.02
N GLN A 225 -1.75 22.57 3.26
CA GLN A 225 -0.60 22.21 4.08
C GLN A 225 0.18 21.03 3.50
N ILE A 226 1.47 21.01 3.82
CA ILE A 226 2.44 20.00 3.43
C ILE A 226 2.96 19.32 4.70
N TYR A 227 3.19 18.02 4.62
CA TYR A 227 3.52 17.20 5.77
C TYR A 227 4.76 16.36 5.50
N ILE A 228 5.59 16.16 6.53
CA ILE A 228 6.54 15.05 6.57
C ILE A 228 5.73 13.78 6.83
N THR A 229 5.74 12.84 5.88
CA THR A 229 4.88 11.65 5.89
C THR A 229 5.65 10.34 6.01
N ALA A 230 6.97 10.36 5.86
CA ALA A 230 7.83 9.25 6.24
C ALA A 230 9.25 9.76 6.57
N ILE A 231 9.90 9.05 7.50
CA ILE A 231 11.29 9.27 7.89
C ILE A 231 12.02 7.97 7.58
N SER A 232 12.94 7.99 6.61
CA SER A 232 13.70 6.80 6.22
C SER A 232 15.02 6.71 6.97
N ASP A 233 15.69 7.85 7.16
CA ASP A 233 16.91 8.02 7.95
C ASP A 233 17.02 9.48 8.44
N GLU A 234 18.13 9.84 9.09
CA GLU A 234 18.36 11.18 9.66
C GLU A 234 18.40 12.32 8.61
N THR A 235 18.53 11.99 7.33
CA THR A 235 18.70 12.94 6.22
C THR A 235 17.78 12.69 5.02
N THR A 236 16.92 11.66 5.09
CA THR A 236 16.03 11.21 4.02
C THR A 236 14.60 11.19 4.52
N PHE A 237 13.80 12.12 3.98
CA PHE A 237 12.43 12.34 4.41
C PHE A 237 11.49 12.29 3.21
N THR A 238 10.31 11.70 3.39
CA THR A 238 9.22 11.85 2.41
C THR A 238 8.33 13.00 2.84
N VAL A 239 8.13 13.95 1.94
CA VAL A 239 7.24 15.09 2.12
C VAL A 239 6.08 14.97 1.13
N SER A 240 4.86 15.16 1.63
CA SER A 240 3.65 14.99 0.84
C SER A 240 2.66 16.13 1.03
N GLY A 241 1.92 16.43 -0.02
CA GLY A 241 0.92 17.49 -0.05
C GLY A 241 0.23 17.54 -1.40
N ARG A 242 -0.63 18.55 -1.60
CA ARG A 242 -1.21 18.78 -2.93
C ARG A 242 -0.08 19.09 -3.94
N PRO A 243 -0.11 18.53 -5.16
CA PRO A 243 1.02 18.60 -6.10
C PRO A 243 1.55 20.01 -6.43
N ASP A 244 0.66 21.00 -6.51
CA ASP A 244 0.99 22.41 -6.75
C ASP A 244 1.73 23.03 -5.54
N ALA A 245 1.19 22.87 -4.34
CA ALA A 245 1.81 23.34 -3.10
C ALA A 245 3.16 22.65 -2.88
N LEU A 246 3.22 21.34 -3.10
CA LEU A 246 4.45 20.57 -2.96
C LEU A 246 5.52 21.05 -3.95
N SER A 247 5.15 21.32 -5.20
CA SER A 247 6.10 21.84 -6.19
C SER A 247 6.64 23.21 -5.80
N ALA A 248 5.79 24.10 -5.28
CA ALA A 248 6.22 25.41 -4.80
C ALA A 248 7.13 25.35 -3.56
N LEU A 249 6.90 24.39 -2.64
CA LEU A 249 7.83 24.15 -1.52
C LEU A 249 9.20 23.70 -2.03
N ILE A 250 9.24 22.81 -3.02
CA ILE A 250 10.50 22.29 -3.55
C ILE A 250 11.38 23.41 -4.13
N GLU A 251 10.78 24.43 -4.76
CA GLU A 251 11.51 25.57 -5.34
C GLU A 251 12.25 26.42 -4.31
N ILE A 252 11.84 26.40 -3.04
CA ILE A 252 12.48 27.19 -1.97
C ILE A 252 13.55 26.39 -1.21
N LEU A 253 13.72 25.10 -1.50
CA LEU A 253 14.69 24.27 -0.79
C LEU A 253 16.13 24.60 -1.19
N PRO A 254 17.11 24.39 -0.29
CA PRO A 254 18.52 24.56 -0.61
C PRO A 254 18.97 23.71 -1.82
N SER A 255 19.89 24.25 -2.62
CA SER A 255 20.38 23.60 -3.85
C SER A 255 21.15 22.29 -3.63
N ASN A 256 21.62 22.04 -2.41
CA ASN A 256 22.25 20.78 -2.02
C ASN A 256 21.25 19.66 -1.71
N SER A 257 19.94 19.95 -1.70
CA SER A 257 18.91 18.92 -1.55
C SER A 257 18.78 18.09 -2.82
N ARG A 258 18.61 16.77 -2.66
CA ARG A 258 18.27 15.87 -3.78
C ARG A 258 16.82 15.47 -3.64
N ILE A 259 16.06 15.65 -4.71
CA ILE A 259 14.61 15.44 -4.71
C ILE A 259 14.26 14.32 -5.68
N PHE A 260 13.48 13.35 -5.21
CA PHE A 260 12.98 12.25 -6.03
C PHE A 260 11.45 12.23 -5.96
N ASN A 261 10.81 12.13 -7.12
CA ASN A 261 9.37 12.04 -7.23
C ASN A 261 8.92 10.60 -6.94
N LEU A 262 7.92 10.42 -6.08
CA LEU A 262 7.32 9.12 -5.82
C LEU A 262 6.04 8.93 -6.62
N THR A 263 5.79 7.70 -7.08
CA THR A 263 4.54 7.29 -7.72
C THR A 263 3.45 7.00 -6.68
N VAL A 264 3.07 8.05 -5.95
CA VAL A 264 1.97 8.04 -4.99
C VAL A 264 0.86 8.94 -5.53
N ASP A 265 -0.35 8.38 -5.63
CA ASP A 265 -1.45 9.02 -6.37
C ASP A 265 -2.32 9.93 -5.50
N THR A 266 -2.13 9.96 -4.19
CA THR A 266 -2.87 10.83 -3.27
C THR A 266 -2.08 11.12 -1.99
N LEU A 267 -2.63 11.92 -1.08
CA LEU A 267 -2.02 12.20 0.21
C LEU A 267 -2.28 11.07 1.20
N TYR A 268 -1.22 10.39 1.64
CA TYR A 268 -1.25 9.41 2.74
C TYR A 268 -0.53 9.96 3.98
N HIS A 269 -0.72 9.31 5.13
CA HIS A 269 -0.04 9.62 6.41
C HIS A 269 -0.13 11.09 6.85
N SER A 270 -1.26 11.74 6.57
CA SER A 270 -1.50 13.13 6.97
C SER A 270 -2.57 13.20 8.07
N PRO A 271 -2.39 14.05 9.09
CA PRO A 271 -3.39 14.27 10.13
C PRO A 271 -4.70 14.85 9.58
N CYS A 272 -4.71 15.45 8.39
CA CYS A 272 -5.94 15.99 7.79
C CYS A 272 -7.04 14.93 7.56
N HIS A 273 -6.67 13.64 7.57
CA HIS A 273 -7.59 12.55 7.35
C HIS A 273 -8.29 12.05 8.62
N GLN A 274 -7.86 12.47 9.81
CA GLN A 274 -8.33 11.91 11.09
C GLN A 274 -9.84 12.03 11.28
N ASP A 275 -10.41 13.21 11.02
CA ASP A 275 -11.84 13.47 11.26
C ASP A 275 -12.74 13.26 10.03
N GLY A 276 -12.14 13.08 8.85
CA GLY A 276 -12.83 12.95 7.57
C GLY A 276 -12.69 11.56 6.96
N LEU A 277 -11.71 11.42 6.05
CA LEU A 277 -11.52 10.23 5.22
C LEU A 277 -11.42 8.94 6.07
N ARG A 278 -10.70 8.98 7.20
CA ARG A 278 -10.58 7.81 8.09
C ARG A 278 -11.93 7.31 8.57
N ASN A 279 -12.80 8.22 9.02
CA ASN A 279 -14.14 7.87 9.52
C ASN A 279 -15.02 7.34 8.38
N GLN A 280 -14.91 7.88 7.17
CA GLN A 280 -15.63 7.38 6.00
C GLN A 280 -15.22 5.93 5.68
N VAL A 281 -13.92 5.63 5.64
CA VAL A 281 -13.41 4.27 5.40
C VAL A 281 -13.90 3.31 6.48
N LEU A 282 -13.81 3.68 7.76
CA LEU A 282 -14.28 2.84 8.87
C LEU A 282 -15.80 2.60 8.81
N ALA A 283 -16.57 3.62 8.44
CA ALA A 283 -18.02 3.50 8.25
C ALA A 283 -18.35 2.56 7.08
N ASP A 284 -17.62 2.63 5.97
CA ASP A 284 -17.79 1.72 4.85
C ASP A 284 -17.44 0.28 5.21
N VAL A 285 -16.28 0.06 5.82
CA VAL A 285 -15.84 -1.27 6.30
C VAL A 285 -16.90 -1.89 7.21
N THR A 286 -17.44 -1.09 8.15
CA THR A 286 -18.51 -1.53 9.06
C THR A 286 -19.80 -1.83 8.29
N ARG A 287 -20.29 -0.89 7.47
CA ARG A 287 -21.52 -1.02 6.67
C ARG A 287 -21.48 -2.23 5.73
N ARG A 288 -20.29 -2.56 5.22
CA ARG A 288 -20.06 -3.64 4.26
C ARG A 288 -19.72 -4.97 4.94
N GLY A 289 -19.60 -5.00 6.27
CA GLY A 289 -19.22 -6.20 6.99
C GLY A 289 -17.89 -6.76 6.49
N VAL A 290 -16.90 -5.89 6.31
CA VAL A 290 -15.53 -6.31 5.98
C VAL A 290 -14.88 -6.82 7.27
N ALA A 291 -14.53 -8.10 7.28
CA ALA A 291 -13.95 -8.79 8.42
C ALA A 291 -12.42 -8.69 8.37
N PHE A 292 -11.90 -7.46 8.53
CA PHE A 292 -10.46 -7.24 8.59
C PHE A 292 -9.83 -8.03 9.76
N PRO A 293 -8.64 -8.64 9.58
CA PRO A 293 -7.98 -9.42 10.63
C PRO A 293 -7.82 -8.62 11.94
N ARG A 294 -8.17 -9.25 13.07
CA ARG A 294 -8.08 -8.68 14.42
C ARG A 294 -6.77 -9.10 15.10
N LEU A 295 -6.46 -8.46 16.23
CA LEU A 295 -5.30 -8.83 17.04
C LEU A 295 -5.33 -10.30 17.46
N ASP A 296 -6.49 -10.81 17.88
CA ASP A 296 -6.68 -12.23 18.22
C ASP A 296 -6.47 -13.20 17.03
N ASN A 297 -6.38 -12.70 15.79
CA ASN A 297 -6.06 -13.50 14.62
C ASN A 297 -4.55 -13.58 14.34
N LEU A 298 -3.71 -12.81 15.04
CA LEU A 298 -2.26 -12.82 14.82
C LEU A 298 -1.66 -14.16 15.25
N ILE A 299 -1.06 -14.86 14.30
CA ILE A 299 -0.33 -16.11 14.48
C ILE A 299 1.17 -15.81 14.56
N PHE A 300 1.64 -14.89 13.72
CA PHE A 300 3.02 -14.43 13.69
C PHE A 300 3.12 -12.99 14.20
N PRO A 301 4.24 -12.59 14.84
CA PRO A 301 4.42 -11.22 15.28
C PRO A 301 4.31 -10.24 14.11
N LEU A 302 3.58 -9.14 14.28
CA LEU A 302 3.46 -8.07 13.29
C LEU A 302 4.15 -6.82 13.83
N ARG A 303 4.92 -6.10 12.99
CA ARG A 303 5.53 -4.83 13.38
C ARG A 303 4.66 -3.64 13.03
N SER A 304 4.53 -2.71 13.97
CA SER A 304 3.88 -1.42 13.79
C SER A 304 4.64 -0.59 12.76
N THR A 305 3.91 -0.02 11.79
CA THR A 305 4.48 0.91 10.79
C THR A 305 4.92 2.24 11.41
N PHE A 306 4.47 2.55 12.61
CA PHE A 306 4.74 3.81 13.30
C PHE A 306 5.92 3.69 14.26
N SER A 307 5.92 2.68 15.13
CA SER A 307 6.95 2.51 16.16
C SER A 307 8.01 1.46 15.84
N GLY A 308 7.75 0.55 14.89
CA GLY A 308 8.60 -0.62 14.64
C GLY A 308 8.54 -1.69 15.75
N GLU A 309 7.83 -1.41 16.84
CA GLU A 309 7.55 -2.37 17.91
C GLU A 309 6.55 -3.43 17.43
N LEU A 310 6.50 -4.55 18.15
CA LEU A 310 5.48 -5.57 17.89
C LEU A 310 4.11 -5.00 18.23
N VAL A 311 3.15 -5.23 17.33
CA VAL A 311 1.74 -5.00 17.60
C VAL A 311 1.29 -6.01 18.65
N ASN A 312 0.90 -5.50 19.80
CA ASN A 312 0.38 -6.24 20.95
C ASN A 312 -0.82 -5.47 21.54
N ASP A 313 -1.54 -6.12 22.45
CA ASP A 313 -2.62 -5.52 23.24
C ASP A 313 -2.14 -4.38 24.16
#